data_AF-A0A4Y9ZIG7-F1
#
_entry.id   AF-A0A4Y9ZIG7-F1
#
_cell.length_a   1.000
_cell.length_b   1.000
_cell.length_c   1.000
_cell.angle_alpha   90.00
_cell.angle_beta   90.00
_cell.angle_gamma   90.00
#
_symmetry.space_group_name_H-M   'P 1'
#
loop_
_entity.id
_entity.type
_entity.pdbx_description
1 polymer ?
#
loop_
_entity_poly.entity_id
_entity_poly.type
_entity_poly.pdbx_seq_one_letter_code
_entity_poly.pdbx_strand_id
1 'polypeptide(L)'
;KFYWRGLKLFYTHLKQVNEINARVKSGGAPKTRWETRFVQTFHRDAIKMVPFVVIVLVVEEIIPLIALYAPFMLPSTCIMPSQWERIERKRREKQRVFAEGMRHDLAAVRKAGSLAAVPNGPPLLALCGWRIQRRLSAIAADDALLKLEGMGERLTAPELLEALEERGIIGDGLDGKELKARLRWWLAAAEQSEEDATGCRVSLVARSALGHF
;
A
#
# COMPACT_ATOMS: atom_id res chain seq x y z
N LYS A 1 -28.59 7.38 7.40
CA LYS A 1 -28.05 6.97 6.09
C LYS A 1 -26.51 7.13 6.09
N PHE A 2 -25.78 6.02 6.01
CA PHE A 2 -24.33 5.92 6.28
C PHE A 2 -23.44 6.70 5.29
N TYR A 3 -23.86 6.78 4.02
CA TYR A 3 -23.15 7.48 2.95
C TYR A 3 -23.06 9.01 3.14
N TRP A 4 -24.03 9.64 3.81
CA TRP A 4 -23.95 11.08 4.12
C TRP A 4 -22.80 11.42 5.05
N ARG A 5 -22.49 10.53 6.01
CA ARG A 5 -21.32 10.70 6.89
C ARG A 5 -20.03 10.59 6.09
N GLY A 6 -19.95 9.64 5.16
CA GLY A 6 -18.80 9.47 4.27
C GLY A 6 -18.59 10.65 3.31
N LEU A 7 -19.68 11.23 2.78
CA LEU A 7 -19.64 12.46 1.97
C LEU A 7 -19.17 13.68 2.78
N LYS A 8 -19.66 13.84 4.01
CA LYS A 8 -19.21 14.89 4.92
C LYS A 8 -17.72 14.75 5.25
N LEU A 9 -17.26 13.53 5.52
CA LEU A 9 -15.85 13.23 5.76
C LEU A 9 -14.99 13.50 4.52
N PHE A 10 -15.47 13.14 3.33
CA PHE A 10 -14.79 13.44 2.07
C PHE A 10 -14.59 14.95 1.87
N TYR A 11 -15.61 15.76 2.16
CA TYR A 11 -15.49 17.22 2.08
C TYR A 11 -14.44 17.77 3.05
N THR A 12 -14.39 17.25 4.28
CA THR A 12 -13.33 17.65 5.23
C THR A 12 -11.94 17.26 4.75
N HIS A 13 -11.77 16.07 4.17
CA HIS A 13 -10.49 15.65 3.60
C HIS A 13 -10.10 16.50 2.40
N LEU A 14 -11.05 16.87 1.53
CA LEU A 14 -10.81 17.77 0.40
C LEU A 14 -10.24 19.11 0.88
N LYS A 15 -10.82 19.70 1.93
CA LYS A 15 -10.30 20.94 2.51
C LYS A 15 -8.88 20.78 3.04
N GLN A 16 -8.61 19.73 3.81
CA GLN A 16 -7.29 19.44 4.36
C GLN A 16 -6.23 19.20 3.26
N VAL A 17 -6.58 18.45 2.21
CA VAL A 17 -5.69 18.23 1.06
C VAL A 17 -5.37 19.54 0.35
N ASN A 18 -6.36 20.42 0.17
CA ASN A 18 -6.16 21.73 -0.43
C ASN A 18 -5.25 22.61 0.44
N GLU A 19 -5.42 22.61 1.77
CA GLU A 19 -4.55 23.33 2.70
C GLU A 19 -3.10 22.81 2.64
N ILE A 20 -2.88 21.49 2.66
CA ILE A 20 -1.56 20.86 2.53
C ILE A 20 -0.91 21.21 1.18
N ASN A 21 -1.68 21.19 0.09
CA ASN A 21 -1.18 21.53 -1.24
C ASN A 21 -0.89 23.02 -1.38
N ALA A 22 -1.71 23.90 -0.82
CA ALA A 22 -1.48 25.34 -0.79
C ALA A 22 -0.20 25.68 -0.02
N ARG A 23 0.00 25.08 1.16
CA ARG A 23 1.21 25.26 1.97
C ARG A 23 2.48 24.90 1.21
N VAL A 24 2.49 23.74 0.53
CA VAL A 24 3.65 23.30 -0.25
C VAL A 24 3.86 24.18 -1.48
N LYS A 25 2.78 24.59 -2.15
CA LYS A 25 2.84 25.48 -3.32
C LYS A 25 3.37 26.88 -2.96
N SER A 26 3.07 27.38 -1.76
CA SER A 26 3.59 28.66 -1.26
C SER A 26 5.04 28.58 -0.75
N GLY A 27 5.75 27.46 -0.96
CA GLY A 27 7.12 27.27 -0.51
C GLY A 27 7.27 26.92 0.98
N GLY A 28 6.19 26.50 1.64
CA GLY A 28 6.23 26.02 3.02
C GLY A 28 6.87 24.64 3.17
N ALA A 29 6.79 24.07 4.37
CA ALA A 29 7.39 22.78 4.68
C ALA A 29 6.93 21.66 3.72
N PRO A 30 7.84 20.76 3.29
CA PRO A 30 7.52 19.64 2.42
C PRO A 30 6.50 18.70 3.07
N LYS A 31 5.85 17.86 2.26
CA LYS A 31 4.84 16.92 2.79
C LYS A 31 5.52 15.88 3.67
N THR A 32 4.95 15.62 4.84
CA THR A 32 5.35 14.47 5.65
C THR A 32 4.93 13.17 4.96
N ARG A 33 5.43 12.02 5.44
CA ARG A 33 4.99 10.70 4.98
C ARG A 33 3.49 10.56 5.10
N TRP A 34 2.95 10.92 6.27
CA TRP A 34 1.52 10.84 6.53
C TRP A 34 0.72 11.71 5.56
N GLU A 35 1.13 12.97 5.35
CA GLU A 35 0.46 13.88 4.41
C GLU A 35 0.53 13.36 2.97
N THR A 36 1.66 12.78 2.58
CA THR A 36 1.84 12.18 1.25
C THR A 36 0.89 11.01 1.05
N ARG A 37 0.80 10.09 2.02
CA ARG A 37 -0.15 8.95 1.96
C ARG A 37 -1.60 9.43 2.02
N PHE A 38 -1.90 10.45 2.82
CA PHE A 38 -3.23 11.04 2.92
C PHE A 38 -3.69 11.63 1.57
N VAL A 39 -2.85 12.44 0.92
CA VAL A 39 -3.16 13.02 -0.40
C VAL A 39 -3.32 11.95 -1.47
N GLN A 40 -2.45 10.92 -1.48
CA GLN A 40 -2.55 9.80 -2.42
C GLN A 40 -3.84 8.99 -2.22
N THR A 41 -4.20 8.70 -0.98
CA THR A 41 -5.44 7.98 -0.65
C THR A 41 -6.66 8.82 -1.02
N PHE A 42 -6.66 10.11 -0.69
CA PHE A 42 -7.71 11.02 -1.11
C PHE A 42 -7.90 11.06 -2.63
N HIS A 43 -6.81 11.11 -3.40
CA HIS A 43 -6.90 11.10 -4.87
C HIS A 43 -7.54 9.80 -5.39
N ARG A 44 -7.14 8.64 -4.84
CA ARG A 44 -7.76 7.35 -5.17
C ARG A 44 -9.24 7.31 -4.81
N ASP A 45 -9.61 7.86 -3.66
CA ASP A 45 -11.00 7.93 -3.24
C ASP A 45 -11.80 8.91 -4.10
N ALA A 46 -11.24 10.06 -4.46
CA ALA A 46 -11.88 11.06 -5.32
C ALA A 46 -12.22 10.48 -6.71
N ILE A 47 -11.34 9.65 -7.28
CA ILE A 47 -11.63 8.93 -8.53
C ILE A 47 -12.84 7.99 -8.37
N LYS A 48 -12.98 7.35 -7.19
CA LYS A 48 -14.12 6.47 -6.87
C LYS A 48 -15.38 7.23 -6.46
N MET A 49 -15.25 8.46 -5.98
CA MET A 49 -16.38 9.30 -5.56
C MET A 49 -17.31 9.61 -6.73
N VAL A 50 -16.75 9.88 -7.91
CA VAL A 50 -17.53 10.23 -9.11
C VAL A 50 -18.56 9.14 -9.47
N PRO A 51 -18.15 7.88 -9.72
CA PRO A 51 -19.12 6.81 -9.98
C PRO A 51 -20.02 6.53 -8.76
N PHE A 52 -19.51 6.67 -7.53
CA PHE A 52 -20.31 6.46 -6.33
C PHE A 52 -21.47 7.45 -6.19
N VAL A 53 -21.25 8.74 -6.43
CA VAL A 53 -22.31 9.76 -6.37
C VAL A 53 -23.37 9.51 -7.43
N VAL A 54 -22.97 9.12 -8.65
CA VAL A 54 -23.92 8.73 -9.71
C VAL A 54 -24.78 7.54 -9.27
N ILE A 55 -24.17 6.51 -8.66
CA ILE A 55 -24.91 5.34 -8.15
C ILE A 55 -25.92 5.74 -7.06
N VAL A 56 -25.53 6.59 -6.12
CA VAL A 56 -26.42 7.06 -5.04
C VAL A 56 -27.62 7.83 -5.60
N LEU A 57 -27.44 8.59 -6.69
CA LEU A 57 -28.51 9.36 -7.33
C LEU A 57 -29.47 8.49 -8.16
N VAL A 58 -28.96 7.47 -8.86
CA VAL A 58 -29.76 6.66 -9.79
C VAL A 58 -30.38 5.45 -9.09
N VAL A 59 -29.65 4.78 -8.20
CA VAL A 59 -30.08 3.52 -7.58
C VAL A 59 -29.65 3.39 -6.12
N GLU A 60 -30.38 4.05 -5.22
CA GLU A 60 -30.11 4.00 -3.77
C GLU A 60 -30.21 2.56 -3.20
N GLU A 61 -31.08 1.72 -3.78
CA GLU A 61 -31.35 0.36 -3.29
C GLU A 61 -30.26 -0.68 -3.62
N ILE A 62 -29.38 -0.41 -4.58
CA ILE A 62 -28.29 -1.35 -4.96
C ILE A 62 -27.06 -1.22 -4.03
N ILE A 63 -26.96 -0.16 -3.24
CA ILE A 63 -25.79 0.11 -2.38
C ILE A 63 -25.47 -1.03 -1.40
N PRO A 64 -26.45 -1.65 -0.69
CA PRO A 64 -26.18 -2.79 0.19
C PRO A 64 -25.55 -3.99 -0.55
N LEU A 65 -25.94 -4.22 -1.81
CA LEU A 65 -25.40 -5.28 -2.64
C LEU A 65 -23.95 -4.97 -3.07
N ILE A 66 -23.68 -3.74 -3.51
CA ILE A 66 -22.32 -3.31 -3.88
C ILE A 66 -21.36 -3.41 -2.69
N ALA A 67 -21.80 -3.01 -1.49
CA ALA A 67 -20.97 -3.08 -0.30
C ALA A 67 -20.59 -4.53 0.08
N LEU A 68 -21.43 -5.51 -0.27
CA LEU A 68 -21.17 -6.92 -0.01
C LEU A 68 -20.26 -7.55 -1.07
N TYR A 69 -20.51 -7.29 -2.34
CA TYR A 69 -19.85 -8.00 -3.46
C TYR A 69 -18.72 -7.22 -4.12
N ALA A 70 -18.77 -5.89 -4.10
CA ALA A 70 -17.83 -5.02 -4.81
C ALA A 70 -17.36 -3.82 -3.97
N PRO A 71 -16.76 -4.05 -2.79
CA PRO A 71 -16.33 -2.96 -1.90
C PRO A 71 -15.21 -2.09 -2.50
N PHE A 72 -14.50 -2.61 -3.52
CA PHE A 72 -13.44 -1.85 -4.21
C PHE A 72 -13.95 -0.63 -4.98
N MET A 73 -15.25 -0.63 -5.34
CA MET A 73 -15.92 0.47 -6.04
C MET A 73 -16.30 1.62 -5.10
N LEU A 74 -16.30 1.38 -3.79
CA LEU A 74 -16.66 2.38 -2.80
C LEU A 74 -15.43 3.21 -2.39
N PRO A 75 -15.59 4.52 -2.19
CA PRO A 75 -14.57 5.35 -1.57
C PRO A 75 -14.34 4.88 -0.13
N SER A 76 -13.10 4.95 0.34
CA SER A 76 -12.72 4.49 1.69
C SER A 76 -13.56 5.12 2.82
N THR A 77 -13.98 6.37 2.63
CA THR A 77 -14.81 7.16 3.56
C THR A 77 -16.23 6.60 3.75
N CYS A 78 -16.69 5.78 2.80
CA CYS A 78 -18.01 5.15 2.81
C CYS A 78 -17.92 3.64 3.05
N ILE A 79 -16.91 3.15 3.78
CA ILE A 79 -16.81 1.75 4.22
C ILE A 79 -17.01 1.65 5.73
N MET A 80 -17.87 0.73 6.19
CA MET A 80 -18.14 0.54 7.61
C MET A 80 -16.93 -0.09 8.32
N PRO A 81 -16.62 0.24 9.59
CA PRO A 81 -15.45 -0.32 10.29
C PRO A 81 -15.39 -1.86 10.27
N SER A 82 -16.52 -2.53 10.50
CA SER A 82 -16.60 -4.02 10.45
C SER A 82 -16.36 -4.60 9.05
N GLN A 83 -16.58 -3.82 7.99
CA GLN A 83 -16.27 -4.21 6.62
C GLN A 83 -14.77 -4.04 6.33
N TRP A 84 -14.16 -2.97 6.86
CA TRP A 84 -12.73 -2.71 6.75
C TRP A 84 -11.88 -3.86 7.27
N GLU A 85 -12.17 -4.35 8.48
CA GLU A 85 -11.44 -5.49 9.07
C GLU A 85 -11.53 -6.76 8.22
N ARG A 86 -12.71 -7.01 7.63
CA ARG A 86 -12.93 -8.17 6.75
C ARG A 86 -12.15 -8.03 5.44
N ILE A 87 -12.08 -6.82 4.88
CA ILE A 87 -11.32 -6.53 3.66
C ILE A 87 -9.83 -6.73 3.93
N GLU A 88 -9.32 -6.17 5.03
CA GLU A 88 -7.90 -6.25 5.37
C GLU A 88 -7.49 -7.69 5.69
N ARG A 89 -8.28 -8.43 6.46
CA ARG A 89 -8.04 -9.85 6.71
C ARG A 89 -7.96 -10.67 5.43
N LYS A 90 -8.91 -10.49 4.50
CA LYS A 90 -8.90 -11.17 3.19
C LYS A 90 -7.71 -10.78 2.33
N ARG A 91 -7.26 -9.52 2.41
CA ARG A 91 -6.08 -9.04 1.70
C ARG A 91 -4.82 -9.74 2.21
N ARG A 92 -4.64 -9.81 3.53
CA ARG A 92 -3.50 -10.49 4.17
C ARG A 92 -3.46 -11.97 3.86
N GLU A 93 -4.60 -12.65 3.95
CA GLU A 93 -4.73 -14.07 3.61
C GLU A 93 -4.29 -14.32 2.16
N LYS A 94 -4.76 -13.51 1.20
CA LYS A 94 -4.35 -13.63 -0.21
C LYS A 94 -2.86 -13.38 -0.40
N GLN A 95 -2.29 -12.37 0.25
CA GLN A 95 -0.86 -12.09 0.18
C GLN A 95 -0.04 -13.26 0.71
N ARG A 96 -0.45 -13.84 1.84
CA ARG A 96 0.20 -14.99 2.44
C ARG A 96 0.14 -16.22 1.55
N VAL A 97 -1.05 -16.60 1.08
CA VAL A 97 -1.26 -17.76 0.20
C VAL A 97 -0.45 -17.60 -1.09
N PHE A 98 -0.40 -16.40 -1.66
CA PHE A 98 0.37 -16.13 -2.86
C PHE A 98 1.89 -16.23 -2.62
N ALA A 99 2.38 -15.67 -1.51
CA ALA A 99 3.79 -15.77 -1.12
C ALA A 99 4.20 -17.23 -0.87
N GLU A 100 3.35 -18.01 -0.21
CA GLU A 100 3.57 -19.44 0.04
C GLU A 100 3.53 -20.26 -1.26
N GLY A 101 2.62 -19.93 -2.19
CA GLY A 101 2.52 -20.61 -3.50
C GLY A 101 3.68 -20.31 -4.44
N MET A 102 4.25 -19.09 -4.38
CA MET A 102 5.34 -18.66 -5.28
C MET A 102 6.75 -18.89 -4.73
N ARG A 103 6.93 -19.66 -3.65
CA ARG A 103 8.24 -19.81 -2.99
C ARG A 103 9.36 -20.26 -3.95
N HIS A 104 9.06 -21.17 -4.86
CA HIS A 104 10.02 -21.66 -5.85
C HIS A 104 10.44 -20.59 -6.85
N ASP A 105 9.48 -19.81 -7.37
CA ASP A 105 9.74 -18.70 -8.28
C ASP A 105 10.52 -17.58 -7.60
N LEU A 106 10.18 -17.27 -6.35
CA LEU A 106 10.89 -16.27 -5.55
C LEU A 106 12.35 -16.70 -5.30
N ALA A 107 12.62 -17.99 -5.13
CA ALA A 107 13.99 -18.49 -5.02
C ALA A 107 14.81 -18.25 -6.29
N ALA A 108 14.21 -18.38 -7.48
CA ALA A 108 14.84 -18.06 -8.76
C ALA A 108 15.06 -16.54 -8.92
N VAL A 109 14.05 -15.73 -8.59
CA VAL A 109 14.12 -14.26 -8.60
C VAL A 109 15.20 -13.75 -7.64
N ARG A 110 15.36 -14.35 -6.45
CA ARG A 110 16.43 -13.99 -5.51
C ARG A 110 17.82 -14.20 -6.13
N LYS A 111 18.04 -15.32 -6.81
CA LYS A 111 19.34 -15.62 -7.44
C LYS A 111 19.65 -14.68 -8.60
N ALA A 112 18.63 -14.30 -9.37
CA ALA A 112 18.80 -13.46 -10.55
C ALA A 112 18.70 -11.96 -10.28
N GLY A 113 18.17 -11.54 -9.13
CA GLY A 113 17.88 -10.13 -8.82
C GLY A 113 16.83 -9.48 -9.72
N SER A 114 16.12 -10.27 -10.54
CA SER A 114 15.23 -9.78 -11.58
C SER A 114 13.95 -10.60 -11.69
N LEU A 115 12.84 -9.91 -11.97
CA LEU A 115 11.53 -10.52 -12.21
C LEU A 115 11.48 -11.29 -13.53
N ALA A 116 12.43 -11.06 -14.44
CA ALA A 116 12.53 -11.81 -15.69
C ALA A 116 12.94 -13.28 -15.48
N ALA A 117 13.42 -13.63 -14.29
CA ALA A 117 13.85 -14.99 -13.95
C ALA A 117 12.72 -15.93 -13.50
N VAL A 118 11.46 -15.47 -13.52
CA VAL A 118 10.29 -16.31 -13.19
C VAL A 118 10.05 -17.31 -14.34
N PRO A 119 10.25 -18.63 -14.14
CA PRO A 119 10.27 -19.62 -15.22
C PRO A 119 8.93 -19.77 -15.97
N ASN A 120 7.81 -19.48 -15.31
CA ASN A 120 6.44 -19.61 -15.84
C ASN A 120 5.62 -18.32 -15.66
N GLY A 121 6.26 -17.17 -15.85
CA GLY A 121 5.57 -15.89 -15.67
C GLY A 121 4.44 -15.71 -16.71
N PRO A 122 3.27 -15.16 -16.32
CA PRO A 122 2.17 -14.97 -17.25
C PRO A 122 2.59 -14.09 -18.43
N PRO A 123 2.10 -14.34 -19.66
CA PRO A 123 2.52 -13.63 -20.88
C PRO A 123 2.26 -12.11 -20.85
N LEU A 124 1.52 -11.61 -19.86
CA LEU A 124 1.29 -10.19 -19.59
C LEU A 124 2.40 -9.52 -18.77
N LEU A 125 3.54 -10.18 -18.55
CA LEU A 125 4.70 -9.67 -17.81
C LEU A 125 5.15 -8.26 -18.25
N ALA A 126 4.99 -7.87 -19.52
CA ALA A 126 5.31 -6.52 -19.98
C ALA A 126 4.37 -5.43 -19.40
N LEU A 127 3.05 -5.68 -19.41
CA LEU A 127 2.05 -4.78 -18.80
C LEU A 127 2.13 -4.80 -17.27
N CYS A 128 2.45 -5.96 -16.69
CA CYS A 128 2.70 -6.11 -15.26
C CYS A 128 4.02 -5.44 -14.84
N GLY A 129 5.04 -5.42 -15.71
CA GLY A 129 6.36 -4.86 -15.43
C GLY A 129 6.29 -3.39 -15.07
N TRP A 130 5.59 -2.57 -15.87
CA TRP A 130 5.40 -1.15 -15.54
C TRP A 130 4.61 -0.96 -14.23
N ARG A 131 3.59 -1.80 -13.97
CA ARG A 131 2.82 -1.74 -12.72
C ARG A 131 3.69 -2.08 -11.50
N ILE A 132 4.56 -3.08 -11.62
CA ILE A 132 5.47 -3.50 -10.56
C ILE A 132 6.55 -2.44 -10.36
N GLN A 133 7.15 -1.92 -11.43
CA GLN A 133 8.13 -0.84 -11.37
C GLN A 133 7.53 0.41 -10.71
N ARG A 134 6.31 0.81 -11.09
CA ARG A 134 5.60 1.92 -10.45
C ARG A 134 5.33 1.66 -8.96
N ARG A 135 5.06 0.41 -8.58
CA ARG A 135 4.86 0.03 -7.18
C ARG A 135 6.18 0.09 -6.40
N LEU A 136 7.27 -0.42 -6.97
CA LEU A 136 8.60 -0.40 -6.37
C LEU A 136 9.14 1.03 -6.24
N SER A 137 8.90 1.89 -7.23
CA SER A 137 9.24 3.32 -7.14
C SER A 137 8.42 4.03 -6.05
N ALA A 138 7.14 3.69 -5.89
CA ALA A 138 6.32 4.23 -4.81
C ALA A 138 6.81 3.75 -3.43
N ILE A 139 7.25 2.49 -3.31
CA ILE A 139 7.88 1.97 -2.08
C ILE A 139 9.20 2.69 -1.81
N ALA A 140 10.03 2.92 -2.83
CA ALA A 140 11.29 3.65 -2.68
C ALA A 140 11.07 5.10 -2.20
N ALA A 141 10.05 5.77 -2.72
CA ALA A 141 9.65 7.10 -2.24
C ALA A 141 9.17 7.07 -0.78
N ASP A 142 8.40 6.05 -0.38
CA ASP A 142 7.98 5.86 1.02
C ASP A 142 9.17 5.54 1.95
N ASP A 143 10.12 4.72 1.50
CA ASP A 143 11.35 4.41 2.23
C ASP A 143 12.17 5.68 2.50
N ALA A 144 12.29 6.59 1.51
CA ALA A 144 12.97 7.86 1.68
C ALA A 144 12.30 8.74 2.75
N LEU A 145 10.97 8.79 2.78
CA LEU A 145 10.22 9.53 3.80
C LEU A 145 10.36 8.89 5.19
N LEU A 146 10.31 7.56 5.28
CA LEU A 146 10.54 6.84 6.55
C LEU A 146 11.92 7.11 7.12
N LYS A 147 12.96 7.22 6.27
CA LYS A 147 14.31 7.57 6.72
C LYS A 147 14.34 8.97 7.36
N LEU A 148 13.73 9.95 6.70
CA LEU A 148 13.65 11.33 7.21
C LEU A 148 12.88 11.42 8.53
N GLU A 149 11.89 10.55 8.73
CA GLU A 149 11.05 10.52 9.94
C GLU A 149 11.58 9.58 11.05
N GLY A 150 12.84 9.13 10.95
CA GLY A 150 13.50 8.32 11.98
C GLY A 150 13.20 6.83 11.90
N MET A 151 13.16 6.26 10.69
CA MET A 151 13.00 4.81 10.43
C MET A 151 11.79 4.17 11.11
N GLY A 152 10.73 4.96 11.30
CA GLY A 152 9.49 4.53 11.89
C GLY A 152 9.44 4.44 13.42
N GLU A 153 10.25 5.23 14.12
CA GLU A 153 10.13 5.40 15.58
C GLU A 153 8.71 5.75 16.05
N ARG A 154 8.01 6.57 15.29
CA ARG A 154 6.69 7.11 15.65
C ARG A 154 5.51 6.25 15.16
N LEU A 155 5.76 5.18 14.40
CA LEU A 155 4.70 4.34 13.86
C LEU A 155 4.13 3.43 14.96
N THR A 156 2.82 3.31 14.97
CA THR A 156 2.08 2.34 15.79
C THR A 156 2.23 0.93 15.22
N ALA A 157 1.97 -0.11 16.03
CA ALA A 157 2.01 -1.51 15.59
C ALA A 157 1.21 -1.80 14.29
N PRO A 158 -0.05 -1.31 14.11
CA PRO A 158 -0.76 -1.52 12.85
C PRO A 158 -0.12 -0.78 11.66
N GLU A 159 0.49 0.39 11.86
CA GLU A 159 1.16 1.12 10.79
C GLU A 159 2.50 0.47 10.40
N LEU A 160 3.22 -0.10 11.37
CA LEU A 160 4.42 -0.90 11.11
C LEU A 160 4.08 -2.15 10.30
N LEU A 161 3.00 -2.84 10.69
CA LEU A 161 2.49 -4.00 9.96
C LEU A 161 2.11 -3.61 8.52
N GLU A 162 1.34 -2.54 8.34
CA GLU A 162 0.95 -2.05 7.02
C GLU A 162 2.19 -1.71 6.17
N ALA A 163 3.19 -1.04 6.75
CA ALA A 163 4.42 -0.69 6.06
C ALA A 163 5.18 -1.94 5.58
N LEU A 164 5.26 -2.99 6.40
CA LEU A 164 5.88 -4.26 6.02
C LEU A 164 5.08 -5.00 4.94
N GLU A 165 3.75 -5.05 5.08
CA GLU A 165 2.86 -5.68 4.10
C GLU A 165 2.93 -4.99 2.73
N GLU A 166 3.08 -3.66 2.70
CA GLU A 166 3.28 -2.91 1.46
C GLU A 166 4.59 -3.23 0.75
N ARG A 167 5.61 -3.64 1.52
CA ARG A 167 6.92 -4.11 1.06
C ARG A 167 6.94 -5.60 0.74
N GLY A 168 5.83 -6.31 0.95
CA GLY A 168 5.71 -7.74 0.69
C GLY A 168 6.28 -8.64 1.79
N ILE A 169 6.53 -8.09 2.98
CA ILE A 169 6.98 -8.83 4.15
C ILE A 169 5.76 -9.28 4.96
N ILE A 170 5.68 -10.57 5.29
CA ILE A 170 4.61 -11.12 6.11
C ILE A 170 4.89 -10.77 7.57
N GLY A 171 4.04 -9.91 8.14
CA GLY A 171 4.12 -9.44 9.52
C GLY A 171 3.09 -10.02 10.48
N ASP A 172 2.23 -10.94 10.01
CA ASP A 172 1.09 -11.43 10.80
C ASP A 172 1.54 -12.18 12.06
N GLY A 173 0.91 -11.87 13.20
CA GLY A 173 1.23 -12.46 14.49
C GLY A 173 2.51 -11.99 15.19
N LEU A 174 3.20 -10.96 14.68
CA LEU A 174 4.43 -10.45 15.30
C LEU A 174 4.16 -9.33 16.32
N ASP A 175 5.04 -9.25 17.33
CA ASP A 175 5.05 -8.14 18.27
C ASP A 175 5.58 -6.85 17.65
N GLY A 176 5.21 -5.69 18.21
CA GLY A 176 5.60 -4.37 17.70
C GLY A 176 7.12 -4.18 17.61
N LYS A 177 7.90 -4.78 18.52
CA LYS A 177 9.37 -4.73 18.49
C LYS A 177 9.94 -5.47 17.29
N GLU A 178 9.40 -6.65 17.01
CA GLU A 178 9.81 -7.51 15.89
C GLU A 178 9.43 -6.87 14.54
N LEU A 179 8.21 -6.31 14.43
CA LEU A 179 7.80 -5.53 13.25
C LEU A 179 8.77 -4.38 12.97
N LYS A 180 9.15 -3.65 14.02
CA LYS A 180 10.11 -2.54 13.90
C LYS A 180 11.51 -3.01 13.50
N ALA A 181 11.99 -4.12 14.05
CA ALA A 181 13.28 -4.71 13.67
C ALA A 181 13.30 -5.09 12.17
N ARG A 182 12.23 -5.72 11.68
CA ARG A 182 12.10 -6.07 10.25
C ARG A 182 12.05 -4.85 9.33
N LEU A 183 11.37 -3.79 9.75
CA LEU A 183 11.31 -2.56 8.96
C LEU A 183 12.69 -1.91 8.87
N ARG A 184 13.44 -1.86 9.98
CA ARG A 184 14.81 -1.34 9.99
C ARG A 184 15.76 -2.18 9.15
N TRP A 185 15.65 -3.51 9.24
CA TRP A 185 16.40 -4.43 8.38
C TRP A 185 16.17 -4.12 6.90
N TRP A 186 14.90 -3.97 6.49
CA TRP A 186 14.54 -3.64 5.12
C TRP A 186 15.17 -2.31 4.68
N LEU A 187 15.03 -1.26 5.49
CA LEU A 187 15.53 0.07 5.16
C LEU A 187 17.06 0.12 5.07
N ALA A 188 17.77 -0.61 5.94
CA ALA A 188 19.22 -0.72 5.91
C ALA A 188 19.71 -1.51 4.70
N ALA A 189 19.02 -2.59 4.32
CA ALA A 189 19.39 -3.39 3.17
C ALA A 189 19.07 -2.67 1.84
N ALA A 190 17.96 -1.93 1.77
CA ALA A 190 17.57 -1.17 0.59
C ALA A 190 18.47 0.04 0.30
N GLU A 191 19.34 0.43 1.24
CA GLU A 191 20.31 1.53 1.09
C GLU A 191 21.59 1.11 0.35
N GLN A 192 21.95 -0.17 0.40
CA GLN A 192 23.24 -0.64 -0.12
C GLN A 192 23.35 -0.66 -1.66
N SER A 193 22.28 -0.29 -2.38
CA SER A 193 22.25 -0.34 -3.85
C SER A 193 21.45 0.83 -4.42
N GLU A 194 22.09 2.00 -4.51
CA GLU A 194 21.48 3.19 -5.13
C GLU A 194 21.39 3.09 -6.66
N GLU A 195 22.31 2.38 -7.32
CA GLU A 195 22.34 2.24 -8.79
C GLU A 195 21.24 1.32 -9.34
N ASP A 196 20.88 0.24 -8.64
CA ASP A 196 19.76 -0.65 -8.98
C ASP A 196 18.78 -0.80 -7.80
N ALA A 197 18.16 0.32 -7.45
CA ALA A 197 17.14 0.42 -6.41
C ALA A 197 15.96 -0.56 -6.61
N THR A 198 15.68 -0.96 -7.85
CA THR A 198 14.54 -1.82 -8.19
C THR A 198 14.90 -3.30 -8.05
N GLY A 199 16.02 -3.74 -8.64
CA GLY A 199 16.52 -5.12 -8.51
C GLY A 199 16.89 -5.49 -7.07
N CYS A 200 17.49 -4.55 -6.33
CA CYS A 200 17.77 -4.73 -4.91
C CYS A 200 16.49 -5.03 -4.12
N ARG A 201 15.44 -4.23 -4.29
CA ARG A 201 14.15 -4.46 -3.62
C ARG A 201 13.50 -5.78 -4.02
N VAL A 202 13.54 -6.15 -5.30
CA VAL A 202 13.02 -7.44 -5.79
C VAL A 202 13.71 -8.60 -5.07
N SER A 203 15.04 -8.54 -4.95
CA SER A 203 15.81 -9.57 -4.23
C SER A 203 15.51 -9.59 -2.72
N LEU A 204 15.29 -8.43 -2.09
CA LEU A 204 14.93 -8.32 -0.67
C LEU A 204 13.55 -8.90 -0.37
N VAL A 205 12.56 -8.64 -1.23
CA VAL A 205 11.23 -9.25 -1.08
C VAL A 205 11.37 -10.77 -1.16
N ALA A 206 12.07 -11.27 -2.18
CA ALA A 206 12.28 -12.70 -2.35
C ALA A 206 13.04 -13.34 -1.17
N ARG A 207 14.04 -12.63 -0.62
CA ARG A 207 14.79 -13.05 0.57
C ARG A 207 13.88 -13.13 1.81
N SER A 208 13.05 -12.11 2.04
CA SER A 208 12.12 -12.07 3.17
C SER A 208 11.03 -13.16 3.09
N ALA A 209 10.52 -13.45 1.89
CA ALA A 209 9.53 -14.50 1.66
C ALA A 209 10.07 -15.91 1.93
N LEU A 210 11.40 -16.09 1.86
CA LEU A 210 12.07 -17.35 2.23
C LEU A 210 12.38 -17.43 3.74
N GLY A 211 12.03 -16.41 4.52
CA GLY A 211 12.28 -16.34 5.96
C GLY A 211 13.68 -15.88 6.34
N HIS A 212 14.43 -15.32 5.40
CA HIS A 212 15.78 -14.79 5.66
C HIS A 212 15.71 -13.29 5.96
N PHE A 213 15.70 -12.93 7.24
CA PHE A 213 15.82 -11.53 7.70
C PHE A 213 17.28 -11.20 8.08
#